data_AF-A0A4R5NTG3-F1
#
_entry.id   AF-A0A4R5NTG3-F1
#
_cell.length_a   1.000
_cell.length_b   1.000
_cell.length_c   1.000
_cell.angle_alpha   90.00
_cell.angle_beta   90.00
_cell.angle_gamma   90.00
#
_symmetry.space_group_name_H-M   'P 1'
#
loop_
_entity.id
_entity.type
_entity.pdbx_description
1 polymer ?
#
loop_
_entity_poly.entity_id
_entity_poly.type
_entity_poly.pdbx_seq_one_letter_code
_entity_poly.pdbx_strand_id
1 'polypeptide(L)'
;MQFNREYAKLAINQIESAYRKGDILRRPGRHGYGLHSEKTEAYLRDHGITFQKALKDAVQALSTSKLTRFRGPSPSYFPGQSDGVVYDFLVPLYDSNMYIKFSLVVRND
;
A
#
# COMPACT_ATOMS: atom_id res chain seq x y z
N MET A 1 8.37 16.04 10.35
CA MET A 1 7.34 15.43 11.22
C MET A 1 7.79 14.03 11.60
N GLN A 2 7.79 13.71 12.89
CA GLN A 2 8.28 12.44 13.44
C GLN A 2 7.29 11.29 13.15
N PHE A 3 7.85 10.12 12.87
CA PHE A 3 7.15 8.84 12.82
C PHE A 3 6.31 8.64 14.09
N ASN A 4 4.99 8.50 13.95
CA ASN A 4 4.11 8.14 15.06
C ASN A 4 3.75 6.65 14.97
N ARG A 5 4.29 5.88 15.91
CA ARG A 5 4.18 4.42 15.97
C ARG A 5 2.74 3.94 16.17
N GLU A 6 1.90 4.68 16.89
CA GLU A 6 0.53 4.27 17.18
C GLU A 6 -0.37 4.43 15.95
N TYR A 7 -0.21 5.52 15.18
CA TYR A 7 -0.89 5.66 13.90
C TYR A 7 -0.45 4.60 12.88
N ALA A 8 0.84 4.26 12.86
CA ALA A 8 1.33 3.19 12.01
C ALA A 8 0.67 1.83 12.35
N LYS A 9 0.59 1.48 13.64
CA LYS A 9 -0.12 0.25 14.07
C LYS A 9 -1.59 0.26 13.69
N LEU A 10 -2.29 1.37 13.91
CA LEU A 10 -3.71 1.50 13.58
C LEU A 10 -3.95 1.31 12.07
N ALA A 11 -3.12 1.93 11.24
CA ALA A 11 -3.21 1.77 9.80
C ALA A 11 -2.92 0.34 9.34
N ILE A 12 -1.91 -0.33 9.91
CA ILE A 12 -1.62 -1.74 9.63
C ILE A 12 -2.84 -2.61 9.97
N ASN A 13 -3.44 -2.41 11.15
CA ASN A 13 -4.65 -3.14 11.55
C ASN A 13 -5.83 -2.92 10.59
N GLN A 14 -6.00 -1.70 10.07
CA GLN A 14 -7.03 -1.41 9.07
C GLN A 14 -6.75 -2.10 7.73
N ILE A 15 -5.49 -2.10 7.28
CA ILE A 15 -5.08 -2.82 6.06
C ILE A 15 -5.35 -4.32 6.20
N GLU A 16 -4.99 -4.92 7.34
CA GLU A 16 -5.29 -6.33 7.62
C GLU A 16 -6.79 -6.64 7.65
N SER A 17 -7.59 -5.72 8.21
CA SER A 17 -9.06 -5.87 8.24
C SER A 17 -9.64 -5.82 6.83
N ALA A 18 -9.24 -4.83 6.02
CA ALA A 18 -9.67 -4.69 4.63
C ALA A 18 -9.25 -5.90 3.79
N TYR A 19 -8.03 -6.41 3.98
CA TYR A 19 -7.56 -7.63 3.31
C TYR A 19 -8.44 -8.84 3.65
N ARG A 20 -8.75 -9.06 4.93
CA ARG A 20 -9.59 -10.18 5.37
C ARG A 20 -11.02 -10.12 4.83
N LYS A 21 -11.55 -8.91 4.62
CA LYS A 21 -12.88 -8.67 4.05
C LYS A 21 -12.91 -8.75 2.52
N GLY A 22 -11.76 -8.75 1.85
CA GLY A 22 -11.68 -8.67 0.40
C GLY A 22 -11.89 -7.25 -0.15
N ASP A 23 -11.79 -6.22 0.69
CA ASP A 23 -12.06 -4.82 0.34
C ASP A 23 -10.85 -4.14 -0.34
N ILE A 24 -9.69 -4.79 -0.37
CA ILE A 24 -8.51 -4.28 -1.08
C ILE A 24 -8.63 -4.60 -2.56
N LEU A 25 -9.05 -3.61 -3.33
CA LEU A 25 -9.15 -3.72 -4.77
C LEU A 25 -7.85 -3.29 -5.45
N ARG A 26 -7.50 -4.02 -6.51
CA ARG A 26 -6.47 -3.61 -7.47
C ARG A 26 -6.96 -2.35 -8.18
N ARG A 27 -6.27 -1.22 -8.03
CA ARG A 27 -6.69 0.03 -8.70
C ARG A 27 -6.32 -0.06 -10.19
N PRO A 28 -7.27 -0.11 -11.14
CA PRO A 28 -6.91 -0.22 -12.55
C PRO A 28 -6.13 1.02 -13.00
N GLY A 29 -5.03 0.81 -13.73
CA GLY A 29 -4.29 1.91 -14.35
C GLY A 29 -5.04 2.40 -15.58
N ARG A 30 -5.74 3.53 -15.48
CA ARG A 30 -6.21 4.28 -16.65
C ARG A 30 -6.00 5.77 -16.46
N HIS A 31 -5.24 6.35 -17.40
CA HIS A 31 -4.96 7.76 -17.63
C HIS A 31 -4.21 8.53 -16.52
N GLY A 32 -3.02 9.05 -16.88
CA GLY A 32 -2.28 10.08 -16.15
C GLY A 32 -1.43 9.60 -14.96
N TYR A 33 -1.89 8.62 -14.19
CA TYR A 33 -1.19 8.11 -13.00
C TYR A 33 -1.28 6.59 -12.91
N GLY A 34 -0.55 5.89 -13.79
CA GLY A 34 -0.48 4.42 -13.80
C GLY A 34 0.23 3.88 -12.56
N LEU A 35 -0.50 3.59 -11.49
CA LEU A 35 0.00 2.88 -10.30
C LEU A 35 0.21 1.37 -10.56
N HIS A 36 -0.40 0.84 -11.62
CA HIS A 36 -0.03 -0.43 -12.25
C HIS A 36 0.83 -0.11 -13.47
N SER A 37 2.14 -0.29 -13.33
CA SER A 37 3.03 -0.22 -14.46
C SER A 37 3.01 -1.55 -15.22
N GLU A 38 3.11 -1.52 -16.54
CA GLU A 38 3.33 -2.72 -17.36
C GLU A 38 4.52 -3.54 -16.83
N LYS A 39 5.51 -2.88 -16.22
CA LYS A 39 6.66 -3.51 -15.56
C LYS A 39 6.24 -4.41 -14.39
N THR A 40 5.26 -4.00 -13.58
CA THR A 40 4.75 -4.80 -12.46
C THR A 40 4.04 -6.05 -12.97
N GLU A 41 3.20 -5.90 -14.01
CA GLU A 41 2.50 -7.05 -14.59
C GLU A 41 3.45 -8.01 -15.31
N ALA A 42 4.44 -7.48 -16.03
CA ALA A 42 5.50 -8.28 -16.64
C ALA A 42 6.29 -9.05 -15.57
N TYR A 43 6.77 -8.38 -14.52
CA TYR A 43 7.51 -9.03 -13.44
C TYR A 43 6.72 -10.16 -12.80
N LEU A 44 5.45 -9.91 -12.45
CA LEU A 44 4.57 -10.92 -11.85
C LEU A 44 4.40 -12.13 -12.76
N ARG A 45 4.17 -11.91 -14.06
CA ARG A 45 4.04 -12.98 -15.05
C ARG A 45 5.32 -13.79 -15.21
N ASP A 46 6.46 -13.11 -15.37
CA ASP A 46 7.76 -13.73 -15.62
C ASP A 46 8.23 -14.59 -14.43
N HIS A 47 7.73 -14.31 -13.23
CA HIS A 47 8.02 -15.06 -12.01
C HIS A 47 6.88 -15.99 -11.56
N GLY A 48 5.79 -16.12 -12.34
CA GLY A 48 4.65 -16.96 -11.99
C GLY A 48 3.90 -16.54 -10.72
N ILE A 49 3.92 -15.24 -10.38
CA ILE A 49 3.33 -14.67 -9.17
C ILE A 49 1.99 -14.02 -9.52
N THR A 50 0.93 -14.37 -8.78
CA THR A 50 -0.37 -13.70 -8.92
C THR A 50 -0.43 -12.42 -8.09
N PHE A 51 -1.27 -11.46 -8.49
CA PHE A 51 -1.51 -10.25 -7.69
C PHE A 51 -2.00 -10.60 -6.27
N GLN A 52 -2.86 -11.61 -6.13
CA GLN A 52 -3.37 -12.08 -4.84
C GLN A 52 -2.25 -12.63 -3.96
N LYS A 53 -1.30 -13.37 -4.54
CA LYS A 53 -0.11 -13.82 -3.81
C LYS A 53 0.76 -12.64 -3.37
N ALA A 54 1.05 -11.70 -4.27
CA ALA A 54 1.83 -10.50 -3.93
C ALA A 54 1.17 -9.67 -2.83
N LEU A 55 -0.16 -9.49 -2.89
CA LEU A 55 -0.93 -8.80 -1.86
C LEU A 55 -0.86 -9.53 -0.52
N LYS A 56 -1.06 -10.85 -0.50
CA LYS A 56 -0.92 -11.68 0.70
C LYS A 56 0.47 -11.53 1.32
N ASP A 57 1.51 -11.65 0.51
CA ASP A 57 2.91 -11.54 0.96
C ASP A 57 3.19 -10.15 1.54
N ALA A 58 2.67 -9.08 0.90
CA ALA A 58 2.82 -7.72 1.38
C ALA A 58 2.09 -7.46 2.71
N VAL A 59 0.85 -7.94 2.87
CA VAL A 59 0.13 -7.81 4.14
C VAL A 59 0.88 -8.56 5.24
N GLN A 60 1.32 -9.80 4.98
CA GLN A 60 2.09 -10.58 5.95
C GLN A 60 3.41 -9.89 6.34
N ALA A 61 4.12 -9.32 5.38
CA ALA A 61 5.36 -8.58 5.63
C ALA A 61 5.08 -7.30 6.41
N LEU A 62 3.99 -6.59 6.13
CA LEU A 62 3.58 -5.39 6.85
C LEU A 62 3.30 -5.68 8.32
N SER A 63 2.63 -6.80 8.61
CA SER A 63 2.27 -7.24 9.97
C SER A 63 3.45 -7.73 10.80
N THR A 64 4.48 -8.28 10.15
CA THR A 64 5.63 -8.93 10.83
C THR A 64 6.91 -8.09 10.83
N SER A 65 7.00 -7.08 9.96
CA SER A 65 8.21 -6.28 9.82
C SER A 65 8.42 -5.30 10.98
N LYS A 66 9.63 -5.32 11.55
CA LYS A 66 10.13 -4.25 12.42
C LYS A 66 10.61 -3.01 11.64
N LEU A 67 10.71 -3.12 10.31
CA LEU A 67 11.34 -2.15 9.39
C LEU A 67 10.33 -1.56 8.39
N THR A 68 9.07 -1.45 8.78
CA THR A 68 8.03 -0.83 7.93
C THR A 68 8.40 0.62 7.64
N ARG A 69 8.76 0.90 6.37
CA ARG A 69 9.04 2.27 5.92
C ARG A 69 7.70 3.00 5.78
N PHE A 70 7.45 3.87 6.76
CA PHE A 70 6.25 4.68 6.88
C PHE A 70 6.54 6.13 6.51
N ARG A 71 5.65 6.74 5.74
CA ARG A 71 5.69 8.15 5.39
C ARG A 71 4.33 8.79 5.64
N GLY A 72 4.31 9.91 6.36
CA GLY A 72 3.10 10.70 6.61
C GLY A 72 3.12 11.40 7.97
N PRO A 73 2.11 12.23 8.28
CA PRO A 73 1.02 12.62 7.37
C PRO A 73 1.54 13.47 6.20
N SER A 74 0.92 13.32 5.04
CA SER A 74 1.16 14.17 3.86
C SER A 74 -0.18 14.63 3.28
N PRO A 75 -0.25 15.80 2.61
CA PRO A 75 -1.46 16.21 1.91
C PRO A 75 -1.93 15.10 0.97
N SER A 76 -3.23 14.84 0.95
CA SER A 76 -3.79 13.83 0.07
C SER A 76 -3.55 14.17 -1.39
N TYR A 77 -2.96 13.21 -2.09
CA TYR A 77 -2.74 13.25 -3.54
C TYR A 77 -3.81 12.43 -4.29
N PHE A 78 -4.86 11.97 -3.61
CA PHE A 78 -5.98 11.27 -4.25
C PHE A 78 -6.96 12.27 -4.87
N PRO A 79 -7.30 12.14 -6.16
CA PRO A 79 -8.31 12.98 -6.80
C PRO A 79 -9.64 12.93 -6.03
N GLY A 80 -10.24 14.09 -5.77
CA GLY A 80 -11.52 14.22 -5.06
C GLY A 80 -11.43 14.05 -3.54
N GLN A 81 -10.22 14.03 -2.96
CA GLN A 81 -10.01 13.88 -1.52
C GLN A 81 -8.94 14.86 -1.02
N SER A 82 -9.02 16.15 -1.41
CA SER A 82 -7.99 17.17 -1.11
C SER A 82 -7.82 17.45 0.39
N ASP A 83 -8.87 17.27 1.18
CA ASP A 83 -8.93 17.76 2.56
C ASP A 83 -8.43 16.73 3.57
N GLY A 84 -8.00 15.56 3.08
CA GLY A 84 -7.45 14.47 3.90
C GLY A 84 -5.93 14.47 3.97
N VAL A 85 -5.41 13.70 4.92
CA VAL A 85 -3.99 13.33 4.99
C VAL A 85 -3.79 11.87 4.60
N VAL A 86 -2.67 11.60 3.92
CA VAL A 86 -2.27 10.26 3.51
C VAL A 86 -1.08 9.77 4.31
N TYR A 87 -1.19 8.53 4.75
CA TYR A 87 -0.11 7.73 5.33
C TYR A 87 0.26 6.61 4.37
N ASP A 88 1.50 6.60 3.90
CA ASP A 88 2.04 5.64 2.96
C ASP A 88 2.93 4.61 3.67
N PHE A 89 2.73 3.34 3.33
CA PHE A 89 3.53 2.20 3.78
C PHE A 89 4.15 1.53 2.57
N LEU A 90 5.48 1.54 2.50
CA LEU A 90 6.22 0.85 1.43
C LEU A 90 6.69 -0.51 1.93
N VAL A 91 6.18 -1.56 1.31
CA VAL A 91 6.53 -2.94 1.64
C VAL A 91 7.35 -3.53 0.51
N PRO A 92 8.69 -3.61 0.63
CA PRO A 92 9.52 -4.29 -0.34
C PRO A 92 9.25 -5.80 -0.31
N LEU A 93 9.18 -6.42 -1.48
CA LEU A 93 8.99 -7.85 -1.70
C LEU A 93 10.08 -8.36 -2.65
N TYR A 94 10.32 -9.68 -2.61
CA TYR A 94 11.17 -10.41 -3.57
C TYR A 94 12.54 -9.75 -3.76
N ASP A 95 13.31 -9.67 -2.67
CA ASP A 95 14.63 -9.03 -2.62
C ASP A 95 14.64 -7.56 -3.07
N SER A 96 13.54 -6.85 -2.80
CA SER A 96 13.32 -5.44 -3.16
C SER A 96 13.19 -5.16 -4.67
N ASN A 97 13.00 -6.20 -5.49
CA ASN A 97 12.68 -6.04 -6.91
C ASN A 97 11.27 -5.47 -7.14
N MET A 98 10.41 -5.58 -6.13
CA MET A 98 9.07 -5.01 -6.13
C MET A 98 8.78 -4.37 -4.78
N TYR A 99 7.90 -3.37 -4.76
CA TYR A 99 7.27 -2.92 -3.53
C TYR A 99 5.78 -2.73 -3.74
N ILE A 100 5.00 -2.97 -2.69
CA ILE A 100 3.60 -2.59 -2.63
C ILE A 100 3.49 -1.36 -1.74
N LYS A 101 2.82 -0.32 -2.24
CA LYS A 101 2.49 0.89 -1.48
C LYS A 101 1.05 0.79 -0.99
N PHE A 102 0.86 0.74 0.32
CA PHE A 102 -0.45 0.95 0.93
C PHE A 102 -0.59 2.42 1.31
N SER A 103 -1.74 3.00 1.01
CA SER A 103 -2.06 4.40 1.33
C SER A 103 -3.33 4.44 2.15
N LEU A 104 -3.23 4.95 3.38
CA LEU A 104 -4.38 5.21 4.23
C LEU A 104 -4.74 6.69 4.16
N VAL A 105 -5.98 7.00 3.76
CA VAL A 105 -6.51 8.37 3.76
C VAL A 105 -7.30 8.59 5.04
N VAL A 106 -6.94 9.61 5.81
CA VAL A 106 -7.73 10.12 6.93
C VAL A 106 -8.37 11.42 6.48
N ARG A 107 -9.70 11.49 6.56
CA ARG A 107 -10.46 12.70 6.24
C ARG A 107 -10.59 13.56 7.50
N ASN A 108 -10.53 14.87 7.34
CA ASN A 108 -10.96 15.79 8.38
C ASN A 108 -12.47 15.92 8.20
N ASP A 109 -13.23 15.22 9.04
CA ASP A 109 -14.67 15.37 9.13
C ASP A 109 -15.01 16.65 9.91
#